data_AF-A0A7N2N8D4-F1
#
_entry.id   AF-A0A7N2N8D4-F1
#
_cell.length_a   1.000
_cell.length_b   1.000
_cell.length_c   1.000
_cell.angle_alpha   90.00
_cell.angle_beta   90.00
_cell.angle_gamma   90.00
#
_symmetry.space_group_name_H-M   'P 1'
#
loop_
_entity.id
_entity.type
_entity.pdbx_description
1 polymer ?
#
loop_
_entity_poly.entity_id
_entity_poly.type
_entity_poly.pdbx_seq_one_letter_code
_entity_poly.pdbx_strand_id
1 'polypeptide(L)'
;MPGSSFGESSGDDNGRLSNFKLNESTFLASLMPKKEIAADRFIESHPHFDGRGVLIAIFDSGIDPAAAGLQVTSDGKPKILDVLDCTGSGDVDTSKVVKADADGCICGASG
;
A
#
# COMPACT_ATOMS: atom_id res chain seq x y z
N MET A 1 -23.69 55.90 14.64
CA MET A 1 -24.16 54.66 15.31
C MET A 1 -24.96 53.86 14.31
N PRO A 2 -24.84 52.53 14.16
CA PRO A 2 -23.86 51.56 14.71
C PRO A 2 -22.91 51.05 13.57
N GLY A 3 -21.73 50.45 13.78
CA GLY A 3 -21.29 49.54 14.83
C GLY A 3 -21.49 48.08 14.37
N SER A 4 -20.83 47.63 13.29
CA SER A 4 -20.86 46.22 12.89
C SER A 4 -19.86 45.43 13.73
N SER A 5 -20.40 44.76 14.75
CA SER A 5 -19.70 43.86 15.66
C SER A 5 -19.00 42.76 14.88
N PHE A 6 -17.68 42.65 15.01
CA PHE A 6 -16.98 41.40 14.72
C PHE A 6 -17.49 40.37 15.72
N GLY A 7 -18.25 39.39 15.24
CA GLY A 7 -18.61 38.23 16.05
C GLY A 7 -17.35 37.42 16.32
N GLU A 8 -16.82 37.51 17.53
CA GLU A 8 -15.95 36.48 18.08
C GLU A 8 -16.74 35.17 18.10
N SER A 9 -16.45 34.28 17.14
CA SER A 9 -16.73 32.86 17.32
C SER A 9 -15.62 32.31 18.23
N SER A 10 -15.76 32.57 19.53
CA SER A 10 -15.10 31.80 20.58
C SER A 10 -15.79 30.43 20.65
N GLY A 11 -15.53 29.60 19.64
CA GLY A 11 -15.87 28.19 19.62
C GLY A 11 -14.62 27.40 19.96
N ASP A 12 -14.61 26.83 21.15
CA ASP A 12 -13.58 25.95 21.69
C ASP A 12 -13.43 24.69 20.81
N ASP A 13 -12.66 24.79 19.73
CA ASP A 13 -12.44 23.72 18.75
C ASP A 13 -11.60 22.56 19.34
N ASN A 14 -11.03 22.76 20.54
CA ASN A 14 -10.30 21.75 21.30
C ASN A 14 -11.18 20.56 21.75
N GLY A 15 -12.51 20.73 21.80
CA GLY A 15 -13.44 19.64 22.13
C GLY A 15 -13.64 18.61 21.01
N ARG A 16 -13.23 18.90 19.77
CA ARG A 16 -13.39 17.97 18.64
C ARG A 16 -12.29 16.90 18.56
N LEU A 17 -11.09 17.20 19.06
CA LEU A 17 -9.96 16.29 19.02
C LEU A 17 -10.10 15.15 20.05
N SER A 18 -10.70 15.42 21.21
CA SER A 18 -10.90 14.42 22.27
C SER A 18 -11.90 13.31 21.90
N ASN A 19 -12.75 13.55 20.90
CA ASN A 19 -13.71 12.57 20.38
C ASN A 19 -13.31 11.95 19.03
N PHE A 20 -12.11 12.26 18.51
CA PHE A 20 -11.65 11.64 17.27
C PHE A 20 -11.19 10.21 17.52
N LYS A 21 -12.11 9.27 17.38
CA LYS A 21 -11.82 7.84 17.51
C LYS A 21 -11.12 7.39 16.23
N LEU A 22 -9.81 7.17 16.30
CA LEU A 22 -9.07 6.52 15.22
C LEU A 22 -9.71 5.17 14.94
N ASN A 23 -10.18 5.01 13.71
CA ASN A 23 -10.53 3.72 13.15
C ASN A 23 -9.39 3.23 12.25
N GLU A 24 -9.42 1.95 11.89
CA GLU A 24 -8.39 1.33 11.04
C GLU A 24 -8.15 2.13 9.75
N SER A 25 -9.21 2.57 9.07
CA SER A 25 -9.08 3.33 7.81
C SER A 25 -8.38 4.68 8.01
N THR A 26 -8.68 5.41 9.08
CA THR A 26 -8.05 6.70 9.39
C THR A 26 -6.62 6.54 9.83
N PHE A 27 -6.30 5.44 10.53
CA PHE A 27 -4.93 5.11 10.91
C PHE A 27 -4.09 4.76 9.69
N LEU A 28 -4.56 3.87 8.80
CA LEU A 28 -3.85 3.52 7.58
C LEU A 28 -3.67 4.73 6.63
N ALA A 29 -4.65 5.62 6.58
CA ALA A 29 -4.56 6.86 5.82
C ALA A 29 -3.46 7.81 6.35
N SER A 30 -3.15 7.78 7.65
CA SER A 30 -2.10 8.61 8.27
C SER A 30 -0.68 8.09 8.06
N LEU A 31 -0.50 6.86 7.55
CA LEU A 31 0.84 6.30 7.33
C LEU A 31 1.61 7.04 6.23
N MET A 32 0.91 7.71 5.31
CA MET A 32 1.49 8.47 4.20
C MET A 32 1.01 9.92 4.24
N PRO A 33 1.88 10.92 3.99
CA PRO A 33 1.55 12.34 4.12
C PRO A 33 0.73 12.88 2.93
N LYS A 34 -0.38 12.21 2.58
CA LYS A 34 -1.18 12.50 1.38
C LYS A 34 -1.87 13.85 1.44
N LYS A 35 -2.26 14.31 2.64
CA LYS A 35 -2.90 15.61 2.86
C LYS A 35 -1.88 16.74 2.78
N GLU A 36 -0.72 16.54 3.39
CA GLU A 36 0.36 17.51 3.50
C GLU A 36 0.96 17.82 2.13
N ILE A 37 1.09 16.80 1.25
CA ILE A 37 1.51 16.98 -0.14
C ILE A 37 0.34 17.31 -1.09
N ALA A 38 -0.88 17.46 -0.57
CA ALA A 38 -2.11 17.75 -1.32
C ALA A 38 -2.44 16.73 -2.45
N ALA A 39 -2.02 15.48 -2.31
CA ALA A 39 -2.33 14.41 -3.27
C ALA A 39 -3.84 14.09 -3.29
N ASP A 40 -4.52 14.20 -2.15
CA ASP A 40 -5.97 14.06 -2.04
C ASP A 40 -6.70 15.08 -2.91
N ARG A 41 -6.36 16.37 -2.78
CA ARG A 41 -6.93 17.47 -3.57
C ARG A 41 -6.66 17.33 -5.06
N PHE A 42 -5.47 16.82 -5.42
CA PHE A 42 -5.13 16.57 -6.82
C PHE A 42 -6.05 15.51 -7.44
N ILE A 43 -6.28 14.40 -6.74
CA ILE A 43 -7.18 13.33 -7.21
C ILE A 43 -8.64 13.77 -7.22
N GLU A 44 -9.10 14.55 -6.23
CA GLU A 44 -10.45 15.13 -6.23
C GLU A 44 -10.71 16.01 -7.46
N SER A 45 -9.72 16.81 -7.87
CA SER A 45 -9.81 17.67 -9.05
C SER A 45 -9.58 16.93 -10.38
N HIS A 46 -8.91 15.78 -10.34
CA HIS A 46 -8.63 14.95 -11.51
C HIS A 46 -8.93 13.47 -11.21
N PRO A 47 -10.21 13.05 -11.15
CA PRO A 47 -10.61 11.72 -10.66
C PRO A 47 -10.04 10.52 -11.42
N HIS A 48 -9.49 10.74 -12.61
CA HIS A 48 -8.90 9.71 -13.46
C HIS A 48 -7.37 9.72 -13.46
N PHE A 49 -6.72 10.63 -12.72
CA PHE A 49 -5.26 10.76 -12.65
C PHE A 49 -4.69 10.01 -11.44
N ASP A 50 -5.24 8.82 -11.17
CA ASP A 50 -4.96 7.96 -10.03
C ASP A 50 -3.92 6.86 -10.33
N GLY A 51 -3.23 6.97 -11.47
CA GLY A 51 -2.21 6.01 -11.91
C GLY A 51 -2.74 4.82 -12.72
N ARG A 52 -4.06 4.75 -13.00
CA ARG A 52 -4.61 3.70 -13.88
C ARG A 52 -3.90 3.66 -15.24
N GLY A 53 -3.55 2.47 -15.69
CA GLY A 53 -2.84 2.27 -16.96
C GLY A 53 -1.34 2.59 -16.93
N VAL A 54 -0.77 2.95 -15.76
CA VAL A 54 0.67 3.16 -15.58
C VAL A 54 1.28 1.92 -14.90
N LEU A 55 2.44 1.49 -15.40
CA LEU A 55 3.26 0.45 -14.76
C LEU A 55 4.45 1.10 -14.05
N ILE A 56 4.70 0.66 -12.81
CA ILE A 56 5.79 1.16 -11.97
C ILE A 56 6.64 -0.03 -11.56
N ALA A 57 7.96 0.07 -11.75
CA ALA A 57 8.92 -0.87 -11.19
C ALA A 57 9.53 -0.28 -9.92
N ILE A 58 9.60 -1.08 -8.85
CA ILE A 58 10.14 -0.67 -7.55
C ILE A 58 11.42 -1.47 -7.31
N PHE A 59 12.55 -0.77 -7.20
CA PHE A 59 13.84 -1.37 -6.89
C PHE A 59 14.16 -1.09 -5.42
N ASP A 60 13.89 -2.06 -4.56
CA ASP A 60 14.04 -1.99 -3.11
C ASP A 60 14.50 -3.37 -2.59
N SER A 61 14.58 -3.52 -1.28
CA SER A 61 14.87 -4.76 -0.54
C SER A 61 13.79 -5.84 -0.66
N GLY A 62 12.60 -5.50 -1.15
CA GLY A 62 11.49 -6.43 -1.32
C GLY A 62 10.12 -5.79 -1.08
N ILE A 63 9.08 -6.61 -1.09
CA ILE A 63 7.70 -6.20 -0.85
C ILE A 63 6.93 -7.37 -0.21
N ASP A 64 5.92 -7.07 0.62
CA ASP A 64 4.95 -8.06 1.08
C ASP A 64 3.68 -8.03 0.20
N PRO A 65 3.47 -9.02 -0.69
CA PRO A 65 2.29 -9.06 -1.54
C PRO A 65 0.98 -9.29 -0.80
N ALA A 66 1.02 -9.79 0.45
CA ALA A 66 -0.17 -10.05 1.26
C ALA A 66 -0.67 -8.78 1.98
N ALA A 67 0.06 -7.67 1.93
CA ALA A 67 -0.36 -6.42 2.54
C ALA A 67 -1.70 -5.94 1.96
N ALA A 68 -2.65 -5.60 2.84
CA ALA A 68 -4.04 -5.27 2.46
C ALA A 68 -4.14 -4.12 1.44
N GLY A 69 -3.23 -3.13 1.51
CA GLY A 69 -3.19 -1.98 0.58
C GLY A 69 -2.59 -2.27 -0.81
N LEU A 70 -2.13 -3.51 -1.05
CA LEU A 70 -1.45 -3.95 -2.28
C LEU A 70 -2.24 -5.01 -3.07
N GLN A 71 -3.49 -5.28 -2.69
CA GLN A 71 -4.30 -6.30 -3.36
C GLN A 71 -4.80 -5.85 -4.73
N VAL A 72 -5.51 -4.72 -4.77
CA VAL A 72 -6.21 -4.24 -5.98
C VAL A 72 -5.95 -2.77 -6.27
N THR A 73 -5.97 -2.41 -7.55
CA THR A 73 -5.94 -1.03 -8.05
C THR A 73 -7.33 -0.39 -7.97
N SER A 74 -7.42 0.92 -8.23
CA SER A 74 -8.70 1.65 -8.29
C SER A 74 -9.63 1.18 -9.42
N ASP A 75 -9.09 0.52 -10.45
CA ASP A 75 -9.85 -0.10 -11.54
C ASP A 75 -10.02 -1.63 -11.39
N GLY A 76 -9.80 -2.16 -10.19
CA GLY A 76 -10.13 -3.54 -9.82
C GLY A 76 -9.16 -4.61 -10.33
N LYS A 77 -7.98 -4.22 -10.82
CA LYS A 77 -6.94 -5.14 -11.29
C LYS A 77 -5.96 -5.48 -10.15
N PRO A 78 -5.20 -6.59 -10.25
CA PRO A 78 -4.10 -6.86 -9.33
C PRO A 78 -3.11 -5.70 -9.32
N LYS A 79 -2.73 -5.22 -8.13
CA LYS A 79 -1.81 -4.08 -8.00
C LYS A 79 -0.34 -4.47 -8.12
N ILE A 80 0.00 -5.72 -7.79
CA ILE A 80 1.32 -6.32 -8.04
C ILE A 80 1.18 -7.25 -9.24
N LEU A 81 2.03 -7.06 -10.24
CA LEU A 81 2.08 -7.90 -11.43
C LEU A 81 3.17 -8.97 -11.33
N ASP A 82 4.31 -8.61 -10.74
CA ASP A 82 5.46 -9.50 -10.59
C ASP A 82 6.33 -9.07 -9.40
N VAL A 83 7.09 -10.01 -8.85
CA VAL A 83 8.08 -9.79 -7.78
C VAL A 83 9.33 -10.58 -8.14
N LEU A 84 10.43 -9.87 -8.36
CA LEU A 84 11.71 -10.46 -8.74
C LEU A 84 12.75 -10.21 -7.65
N ASP A 85 13.39 -11.28 -7.18
CA ASP A 85 14.63 -11.19 -6.41
C ASP A 85 15.82 -11.15 -7.38
N CYS A 86 16.39 -9.96 -7.58
CA CYS A 86 17.56 -9.78 -8.44
C CYS A 86 18.90 -10.01 -7.69
N THR A 87 18.86 -10.38 -6.41
CA THR A 87 20.07 -10.61 -5.61
C THR A 87 20.65 -12.01 -5.78
N GLY A 88 19.85 -12.97 -6.24
CA GLY A 88 20.19 -14.40 -6.30
C GLY A 88 20.20 -15.09 -4.93
N SER A 89 19.76 -14.40 -3.87
CA SER A 89 19.77 -14.95 -2.50
C SER A 89 18.88 -16.18 -2.33
N GLY A 90 17.83 -16.28 -3.15
CA GLY A 90 16.91 -17.42 -3.21
C GLY A 90 17.24 -18.47 -4.27
N ASP A 91 18.38 -18.36 -4.97
CA ASP A 91 18.72 -19.29 -6.05
C ASP A 91 18.95 -20.71 -5.53
N VAL A 92 18.35 -21.70 -6.20
CA VAL A 92 18.53 -23.12 -5.90
C VAL A 92 19.00 -23.84 -7.16
N ASP A 93 20.16 -24.51 -7.07
CA ASP A 93 20.66 -25.35 -8.16
C ASP A 93 19.79 -26.61 -8.31
N THR A 94 19.03 -26.66 -9.41
CA THR A 94 18.17 -27.79 -9.79
C THR A 94 18.74 -28.61 -10.95
N SER A 95 20.04 -28.49 -11.23
CA SER A 95 20.72 -29.18 -12.33
C SER A 95 20.75 -30.71 -12.20
N LYS A 96 20.64 -31.23 -10.97
CA LYS A 96 20.63 -32.67 -10.70
C LYS A 96 19.28 -33.29 -11.07
N VAL A 97 19.27 -34.05 -12.17
CA VAL A 97 18.08 -34.81 -12.60
C VAL A 97 18.05 -36.18 -11.92
N VAL A 98 16.92 -36.53 -11.33
CA VAL A 98 16.66 -37.82 -10.69
C VAL A 98 15.31 -38.38 -11.14
N LYS A 99 15.13 -39.71 -11.02
CA LYS A 99 13.83 -40.36 -11.18
C LYS A 99 13.24 -40.60 -9.80
N ALA A 100 11.92 -40.45 -9.69
CA ALA A 100 11.20 -40.90 -8.51
C ALA A 100 11.32 -42.43 -8.37
N ASP A 101 11.29 -42.93 -7.14
CA ASP A 101 11.30 -44.35 -6.84
C ASP A 101 9.94 -45.02 -7.15
N ALA A 102 9.79 -46.29 -6.75
CA ALA A 102 8.58 -47.08 -7.01
C ALA A 102 7.33 -46.52 -6.31
N ASP A 103 7.51 -45.75 -5.23
CA ASP A 103 6.42 -45.14 -4.45
C ASP A 103 6.16 -43.67 -4.86
N GLY A 104 6.90 -43.15 -5.85
CA GLY A 104 6.78 -41.78 -6.33
C GLY A 104 7.57 -40.75 -5.51
N CYS A 105 8.51 -41.20 -4.68
CA CYS A 105 9.31 -40.34 -3.81
C CYS A 105 10.66 -39.96 -4.44
N ILE A 106 11.19 -38.80 -4.04
CA ILE A 106 12.52 -38.33 -4.38
C ILE A 106 13.22 -37.92 -3.08
N CYS A 107 14.46 -38.37 -2.86
CA CYS A 107 15.28 -37.87 -1.76
C CYS A 107 15.64 -36.39 -1.97
N GLY A 108 15.23 -35.54 -1.03
CA GLY A 108 15.51 -34.11 -1.06
C GLY A 108 16.98 -33.78 -0.80
N ALA A 109 17.33 -32.50 -0.94
CA ALA A 109 18.70 -32.03 -0.71
C ALA A 109 19.19 -32.21 0.74
N SER A 110 18.26 -32.31 1.70
CA SER A 110 18.56 -32.51 3.13
C SER A 110 18.76 -33.98 3.53
N GLY A 111 18.59 -34.93 2.59
CA GLY A 111 18.45 -36.35 2.92
C GLY A 111 17.01 -36.73 3.21
#